data_AF-A0A849M946-F1
#
_entry.id   AF-A0A849M946-F1
#
_cell.length_a   1.000
_cell.length_b   1.000
_cell.length_c   1.000
_cell.angle_alpha   90.00
_cell.angle_beta   90.00
_cell.angle_gamma   90.00
#
_symmetry.space_group_name_H-M   'P 1'
#
loop_
_entity.id
_entity.type
_entity.pdbx_description
1 polymer ?
#
loop_
_entity_poly.entity_id
_entity_poly.type
_entity_poly.pdbx_seq_one_letter_code
_entity_poly.pdbx_strand_id
1 'polypeptide(L)'
;MIKILKIFLAGFTIPAFILAQGESVKLSRMGVDQVEVVGFTLENDGIVKINGVCAGGDKEYKKVHKTDYQIDPFNLYAYAWILDAHSREMVWRTTISNSSGDWWEKDNREFDENVRLPEGEYELYYAAMEPGSQRGNLSIGRIIDKLFEDDWQEHSRDLKISVSPVDAKLSKSAVRKYQRALKENALINLTRAGDGSYLSRGFSIDENINVEIYAIGEGHDGEMFDYPWLIDANTGRRIWQMKHSRSEHAGGAIKNRSVQKKLTLSPGDYILYYKSDDNHSSEEWNANPPYDPEFWGVTIFAKDKNFDRSAVKEYYEKKREPIVSITRLGDSEYEEEGLIVEKDGSFRVYALGEGSGNKMADYGWITNARNGARVWKMEYYKTNHAGGTSKNREIDEVISLKKGEYIVHFKTDGSHSYEEWNSTKPHKPEMWGITISPIGKEIIAKKTNVRNFKSENLLAELTRVGDDEHIRKQFVLDRETQIRINALGEGDWDEMYDYGWIENERTGRKVWRMRYRNTDHAGGAKKNREIDTIITLEPGTYTVHYISDDSHSYADWNASAPYKENKWGITIFRVVR
;
A
#
# COMPACT_ATOMS: atom_id res chain seq x y z
N MET A 1 -12.54 3.22 -48.01
CA MET A 1 -13.29 3.44 -46.76
C MET A 1 -14.20 2.24 -46.56
N ILE A 2 -13.67 1.19 -45.93
CA ILE A 2 -14.38 -0.06 -45.64
C ILE A 2 -14.54 -0.12 -44.12
N LYS A 3 -15.80 -0.25 -43.70
CA LYS A 3 -16.30 -0.30 -42.33
C LYS A 3 -15.55 -1.33 -41.48
N ILE A 4 -15.00 -0.89 -40.35
CA ILE A 4 -14.61 -1.74 -39.23
C ILE A 4 -15.90 -2.03 -38.45
N LEU A 5 -16.67 -2.99 -38.96
CA LEU A 5 -17.75 -3.65 -38.23
C LEU A 5 -17.26 -5.05 -37.93
N LYS A 6 -16.57 -5.26 -36.80
CA LYS A 6 -16.18 -6.58 -36.27
C LYS A 6 -15.32 -6.39 -35.01
N ILE A 7 -15.93 -6.50 -33.83
CA ILE A 7 -15.36 -7.19 -32.67
C ILE A 7 -16.49 -7.72 -31.77
N PHE A 8 -17.66 -7.07 -31.70
CA PHE A 8 -18.83 -7.62 -30.96
C PHE A 8 -19.61 -8.74 -31.68
N LEU A 9 -19.49 -8.87 -33.00
CA LEU A 9 -20.41 -9.66 -33.85
C LEU A 9 -19.72 -10.75 -34.72
N ALA A 10 -18.54 -11.22 -34.33
CA ALA A 10 -17.92 -12.38 -34.99
C ALA A 10 -18.61 -13.68 -34.56
N GLY A 11 -19.75 -13.99 -35.17
CA GLY A 11 -20.44 -15.26 -34.97
C GLY A 11 -21.86 -15.42 -35.53
N PHE A 12 -22.44 -14.44 -36.23
CA PHE A 12 -23.76 -14.60 -36.83
C PHE A 12 -23.79 -14.05 -38.26
N THR A 13 -24.24 -14.88 -39.20
CA THR A 13 -24.70 -14.47 -40.53
C THR A 13 -25.94 -13.62 -40.38
N ILE A 14 -25.90 -12.38 -40.88
CA ILE A 14 -27.00 -11.42 -40.83
C ILE A 14 -27.93 -11.64 -42.05
N PRO A 15 -29.24 -11.91 -41.87
CA PRO A 15 -30.23 -11.62 -42.90
C PRO A 15 -30.68 -10.15 -42.80
N ALA A 16 -30.82 -9.53 -43.97
CA ALA A 16 -31.40 -8.22 -44.31
C ALA A 16 -31.87 -7.28 -43.16
N PHE A 17 -31.23 -6.11 -43.07
CA PHE A 17 -31.69 -4.97 -42.25
C PHE A 17 -33.00 -4.39 -42.78
N ILE A 18 -34.03 -4.38 -41.92
CA ILE A 18 -35.11 -3.40 -42.00
C ILE A 18 -34.68 -2.22 -41.12
N LEU A 19 -34.65 -1.01 -41.68
CA LEU A 19 -34.49 0.24 -40.92
C LEU A 19 -35.65 0.36 -39.92
N ALA A 20 -35.38 0.04 -38.65
CA ALA A 20 -36.32 0.26 -37.55
C ALA A 20 -36.15 1.67 -36.99
N GLN A 21 -37.27 2.33 -36.63
CA GLN A 21 -37.27 3.53 -35.80
C GLN A 21 -36.55 3.23 -34.48
N GLY A 22 -35.73 4.18 -34.01
CA GLY A 22 -34.72 4.00 -32.95
C GLY A 22 -35.18 3.19 -31.75
N GLU A 23 -34.36 2.21 -31.36
CA GLU A 23 -34.60 1.36 -30.20
C GLU A 23 -34.43 2.13 -28.88
N SER A 24 -34.83 1.51 -27.78
CA SER A 24 -34.50 1.97 -26.43
C SER A 24 -33.82 0.86 -25.64
N VAL A 25 -32.83 1.23 -24.86
CA VAL A 25 -32.24 0.36 -23.85
C VAL A 25 -32.79 0.74 -22.48
N LYS A 26 -33.06 -0.26 -21.63
CA LYS A 26 -33.67 -0.07 -20.32
C LYS A 26 -33.09 -1.06 -19.30
N LEU A 27 -32.80 -0.56 -18.10
CA LEU A 27 -32.62 -1.35 -16.89
C LEU A 27 -33.73 -0.98 -15.90
N SER A 28 -34.31 -1.96 -15.20
CA SER A 28 -35.40 -1.75 -14.23
C SER A 28 -35.53 -2.97 -13.32
N ARG A 29 -36.27 -2.84 -12.21
CA ARG A 29 -36.48 -3.92 -11.22
C ARG A 29 -35.15 -4.38 -10.63
N MET A 30 -34.41 -3.43 -10.07
CA MET A 30 -33.12 -3.72 -9.48
C MET A 30 -33.31 -4.55 -8.23
N GLY A 31 -32.46 -5.58 -8.03
CA GLY A 31 -32.35 -6.22 -6.72
C GLY A 31 -31.53 -5.36 -5.75
N VAL A 32 -31.67 -5.66 -4.47
CA VAL A 32 -30.86 -5.06 -3.40
C VAL A 32 -29.38 -5.44 -3.61
N ASP A 33 -28.50 -4.46 -3.45
CA ASP A 33 -27.04 -4.58 -3.58
C ASP A 33 -26.58 -5.17 -4.93
N GLN A 34 -27.29 -4.81 -6.00
CA GLN A 34 -26.96 -5.24 -7.35
C GLN A 34 -26.35 -4.14 -8.20
N VAL A 35 -25.44 -4.57 -9.08
CA VAL A 35 -24.98 -3.80 -10.24
C VAL A 35 -25.48 -4.48 -11.50
N GLU A 36 -26.29 -3.76 -12.27
CA GLU A 36 -26.78 -4.20 -13.56
C GLU A 36 -26.10 -3.48 -14.71
N VAL A 37 -25.95 -4.19 -15.84
CA VAL A 37 -25.31 -3.66 -17.05
C VAL A 37 -25.97 -4.16 -18.32
N VAL A 38 -26.09 -3.28 -19.29
CA VAL A 38 -26.55 -3.54 -20.65
C VAL A 38 -25.76 -2.65 -21.61
N GLY A 39 -25.53 -3.10 -22.84
CA GLY A 39 -24.80 -2.29 -23.83
C GLY A 39 -25.73 -1.68 -24.86
N PHE A 40 -25.25 -0.66 -25.55
CA PHE A 40 -25.91 -0.11 -26.73
C PHE A 40 -24.89 0.50 -27.69
N THR A 41 -25.30 0.73 -28.94
CA THR A 41 -24.45 1.36 -29.96
C THR A 41 -25.11 2.59 -30.56
N LEU A 42 -24.26 3.53 -31.00
CA LEU A 42 -24.62 4.67 -31.84
C LEU A 42 -23.78 4.60 -33.11
N GLU A 43 -24.42 4.52 -34.28
CA GLU A 43 -23.77 4.50 -35.60
C GLU A 43 -23.33 5.90 -36.06
N ASN A 44 -23.82 6.95 -35.41
CA ASN A 44 -23.45 8.34 -35.69
C ASN A 44 -23.48 9.16 -34.40
N ASP A 45 -22.73 10.27 -34.36
CA ASP A 45 -22.88 11.29 -33.33
C ASP A 45 -24.35 11.73 -33.19
N GLY A 46 -24.89 11.67 -31.98
CA GLY A 46 -26.32 11.82 -31.75
C GLY A 46 -26.66 12.42 -30.40
N ILE A 47 -27.92 12.86 -30.28
CA ILE A 47 -28.52 13.20 -28.98
C ILE A 47 -29.36 12.02 -28.54
N VAL A 48 -29.07 11.50 -27.35
CA VAL A 48 -29.88 10.49 -26.68
C VAL A 48 -30.63 11.14 -25.52
N LYS A 49 -31.90 10.76 -25.37
CA LYS A 49 -32.69 11.06 -24.19
C LYS A 49 -32.40 10.00 -23.13
N ILE A 50 -32.02 10.44 -21.94
CA ILE A 50 -31.77 9.61 -20.76
C ILE A 50 -32.80 9.98 -19.71
N ASN A 51 -33.61 9.02 -19.26
CA ASN A 51 -34.60 9.25 -18.21
C ASN A 51 -34.72 8.06 -17.26
N GLY A 52 -35.17 8.32 -16.04
CA GLY A 52 -35.29 7.28 -15.04
C GLY A 52 -35.55 7.78 -13.63
N VAL A 53 -35.44 6.84 -12.69
CA VAL A 53 -35.59 7.05 -11.25
C VAL A 53 -34.33 6.52 -10.58
N CYS A 54 -33.71 7.36 -9.73
CA CYS A 54 -32.59 7.04 -8.86
C CYS A 54 -32.94 7.32 -7.40
N ALA A 55 -32.03 7.06 -6.47
CA ALA A 55 -32.28 7.31 -5.06
C ALA A 55 -31.06 7.93 -4.33
N GLY A 56 -31.34 8.92 -3.50
CA GLY A 56 -30.31 9.75 -2.87
C GLY A 56 -30.86 10.96 -2.12
N GLY A 57 -30.03 11.58 -1.29
CA GLY A 57 -30.46 12.72 -0.48
C GLY A 57 -30.75 14.00 -1.28
N ASP A 58 -31.32 15.00 -0.61
CA ASP A 58 -31.82 16.23 -1.24
C ASP A 58 -30.75 17.23 -1.72
N LYS A 59 -29.49 17.07 -1.29
CA LYS A 59 -28.40 18.03 -1.56
C LYS A 59 -27.06 17.33 -1.67
N GLU A 60 -26.17 17.90 -2.50
CA GLU A 60 -24.76 17.50 -2.57
C GLU A 60 -24.11 17.60 -1.19
N TYR A 61 -23.43 16.54 -0.77
CA TYR A 61 -22.75 16.49 0.53
C TYR A 61 -21.39 17.19 0.45
N LYS A 62 -21.38 18.53 0.57
CA LYS A 62 -20.16 19.35 0.40
C LYS A 62 -19.15 19.29 1.55
N LYS A 63 -19.43 18.56 2.62
CA LYS A 63 -18.54 18.38 3.77
C LYS A 63 -18.34 16.90 4.05
N VAL A 64 -17.53 16.24 3.23
CA VAL A 64 -16.96 14.95 3.62
C VAL A 64 -16.23 15.18 4.95
N HIS A 65 -16.80 14.70 6.06
CA HIS A 65 -16.03 14.54 7.27
C HIS A 65 -14.91 13.56 6.91
N LYS A 66 -13.66 13.88 7.26
CA LYS A 66 -12.47 13.05 6.93
C LYS A 66 -12.63 11.56 7.26
N THR A 67 -13.61 11.19 8.08
CA THR A 67 -13.88 9.85 8.57
C THR A 67 -14.89 9.06 7.73
N ASP A 68 -15.61 9.65 6.79
CA ASP A 68 -16.68 8.96 6.04
C ASP A 68 -16.34 8.82 4.54
N TYR A 69 -15.60 7.76 4.23
CA TYR A 69 -15.09 7.45 2.89
C TYR A 69 -15.91 6.39 2.15
N GLN A 70 -17.01 5.92 2.75
CA GLN A 70 -17.89 4.88 2.21
C GLN A 70 -19.07 5.45 1.42
N ILE A 71 -19.35 6.75 1.56
CA ILE A 71 -20.44 7.43 0.84
C ILE A 71 -20.07 7.80 -0.60
N ASP A 72 -21.09 7.91 -1.47
CA ASP A 72 -20.93 8.56 -2.78
C ASP A 72 -20.84 10.09 -2.61
N PRO A 73 -19.91 10.77 -3.32
CA PRO A 73 -19.72 12.22 -3.17
C PRO A 73 -20.91 13.06 -3.65
N PHE A 74 -21.82 12.49 -4.44
CA PHE A 74 -23.06 13.13 -4.87
C PHE A 74 -24.26 12.69 -4.02
N ASN A 75 -24.01 12.00 -2.88
CA ASN A 75 -25.05 11.61 -1.92
C ASN A 75 -26.17 10.75 -2.56
N LEU A 76 -25.80 9.91 -3.54
CA LEU A 76 -26.67 8.92 -4.16
C LEU A 76 -26.30 7.50 -3.69
N TYR A 77 -27.27 6.70 -3.28
CA TYR A 77 -27.08 5.28 -2.95
C TYR A 77 -27.62 4.35 -4.04
N ALA A 78 -28.49 4.83 -4.94
CA ALA A 78 -28.81 4.16 -6.18
C ALA A 78 -28.73 5.12 -7.36
N TYR A 79 -27.97 4.79 -8.40
CA TYR A 79 -27.75 5.69 -9.54
C TYR A 79 -27.21 4.95 -10.77
N ALA A 80 -27.26 5.64 -11.91
CA ALA A 80 -26.82 5.12 -13.19
C ALA A 80 -25.63 5.90 -13.76
N TRP A 81 -24.89 5.25 -14.65
CA TRP A 81 -23.81 5.87 -15.43
C TRP A 81 -23.60 5.16 -16.76
N ILE A 82 -22.92 5.84 -17.69
CA ILE A 82 -22.56 5.31 -19.00
C ILE A 82 -21.05 5.37 -19.14
N LEU A 83 -20.45 4.24 -19.51
CA LEU A 83 -19.06 4.16 -19.94
C LEU A 83 -18.99 4.02 -21.46
N ASP A 84 -18.01 4.69 -22.06
CA ASP A 84 -17.53 4.32 -23.40
C ASP A 84 -16.81 2.96 -23.32
N ALA A 85 -17.25 1.98 -24.12
CA ALA A 85 -16.83 0.60 -23.96
C ALA A 85 -15.34 0.38 -24.29
N HIS A 86 -14.73 1.23 -25.11
CA HIS A 86 -13.34 1.09 -25.57
C HIS A 86 -12.36 1.84 -24.67
N SER A 87 -12.63 3.12 -24.40
CA SER A 87 -11.77 3.99 -23.58
C SER A 87 -11.98 3.78 -22.08
N ARG A 88 -13.12 3.19 -21.69
CA ARG A 88 -13.57 3.06 -20.30
C ARG A 88 -13.79 4.41 -19.61
N GLU A 89 -13.90 5.50 -20.37
CA GLU A 89 -14.22 6.82 -19.84
C GLU A 89 -15.70 6.90 -19.47
N MET A 90 -15.99 7.51 -18.31
CA MET A 90 -17.37 7.81 -17.92
C MET A 90 -17.85 9.04 -18.69
N VAL A 91 -18.81 8.83 -19.59
CA VAL A 91 -19.36 9.87 -20.46
C VAL A 91 -20.63 10.51 -19.89
N TRP A 92 -21.29 9.84 -18.94
CA TRP A 92 -22.47 10.38 -18.24
C TRP A 92 -22.69 9.66 -16.90
N ARG A 93 -23.25 10.36 -15.90
CA ARG A 93 -23.81 9.77 -14.69
C ARG A 93 -24.99 10.56 -14.15
N THR A 94 -25.84 9.90 -13.37
CA THR A 94 -26.81 10.61 -12.52
C THR A 94 -26.09 11.28 -11.35
N THR A 95 -26.53 12.48 -11.01
CA THR A 95 -26.09 13.31 -9.89
C THR A 95 -27.32 13.96 -9.23
N ILE A 96 -27.14 14.60 -8.09
CA ILE A 96 -28.19 15.45 -7.51
C ILE A 96 -28.51 16.65 -8.40
N SER A 97 -27.55 17.15 -9.18
CA SER A 97 -27.73 18.34 -10.02
C SER A 97 -28.55 18.09 -11.29
N ASN A 98 -28.57 16.87 -11.81
CA ASN A 98 -29.39 16.48 -12.97
C ASN A 98 -30.60 15.59 -12.59
N SER A 99 -30.98 15.59 -11.30
CA SER A 99 -32.18 14.91 -10.81
C SER A 99 -33.00 15.78 -9.86
N SER A 100 -34.31 15.60 -9.86
CA SER A 100 -35.25 16.25 -8.95
C SER A 100 -35.83 15.25 -7.97
N GLY A 101 -35.82 15.58 -6.67
CA GLY A 101 -36.43 14.73 -5.64
C GLY A 101 -37.94 14.60 -5.81
N ASP A 102 -38.48 13.44 -5.46
CA ASP A 102 -39.90 13.18 -5.42
C ASP A 102 -40.51 13.70 -4.10
N TRP A 103 -41.48 14.57 -4.22
CA TRP A 103 -42.30 15.13 -3.15
C TRP A 103 -43.11 14.09 -2.34
N TRP A 104 -43.46 12.94 -2.93
CA TRP A 104 -44.18 11.84 -2.26
C TRP A 104 -43.22 10.80 -1.67
N GLU A 105 -42.14 10.48 -2.38
CA GLU A 105 -41.12 9.52 -1.97
C GLU A 105 -39.79 10.26 -1.76
N LYS A 106 -39.56 10.73 -0.52
CA LYS A 106 -38.48 11.66 -0.15
C LYS A 106 -37.04 11.24 -0.51
N ASP A 107 -36.87 10.01 -0.95
CA ASP A 107 -35.62 9.34 -1.24
C ASP A 107 -35.44 9.06 -2.74
N ASN A 108 -36.53 9.03 -3.50
CA ASN A 108 -36.50 8.85 -4.94
C ASN A 108 -36.27 10.19 -5.65
N ARG A 109 -35.57 10.10 -6.77
CA ARG A 109 -35.25 11.25 -7.61
C ARG A 109 -35.45 10.87 -9.06
N GLU A 110 -36.12 11.74 -9.80
CA GLU A 110 -36.33 11.58 -11.24
C GLU A 110 -35.28 12.37 -12.01
N PHE A 111 -34.85 11.82 -13.14
CA PHE A 111 -34.01 12.54 -14.10
C PHE A 111 -34.58 12.36 -15.51
N ASP A 112 -34.50 13.42 -16.31
CA ASP A 112 -34.88 13.44 -17.72
C ASP A 112 -34.00 14.48 -18.42
N GLU A 113 -33.02 14.01 -19.20
CA GLU A 113 -32.00 14.85 -19.83
C GLU A 113 -31.71 14.39 -21.27
N ASN A 114 -31.34 15.34 -22.12
CA ASN A 114 -30.81 15.06 -23.47
C ASN A 114 -29.29 15.21 -23.46
N VAL A 115 -28.59 14.15 -23.83
CA VAL A 115 -27.13 14.07 -23.80
C VAL A 115 -26.60 13.82 -25.21
N ARG A 116 -25.58 14.57 -25.62
CA ARG A 116 -24.89 14.34 -26.89
C ARG A 116 -23.80 13.30 -26.67
N LEU A 117 -23.88 12.19 -27.39
CA LEU A 117 -22.87 11.13 -27.40
C LEU A 117 -22.29 10.99 -28.81
N PRO A 118 -20.96 10.79 -28.97
CA PRO A 118 -20.36 10.43 -30.25
C PRO A 118 -20.87 9.09 -30.81
N GLU A 119 -20.53 8.80 -32.06
CA GLU A 119 -20.56 7.43 -32.59
C GLU A 119 -19.71 6.52 -31.69
N GLY A 120 -20.26 5.35 -31.31
CA GLY A 120 -19.54 4.44 -30.45
C GLY A 120 -20.36 3.30 -29.84
N GLU A 121 -19.67 2.53 -29.01
CA GLU A 121 -20.20 1.39 -28.26
C GLU A 121 -20.17 1.76 -26.77
N TYR A 122 -21.30 1.59 -26.08
CA TYR A 122 -21.49 2.10 -24.72
C TYR A 122 -22.00 1.01 -23.78
N GLU A 123 -21.61 1.10 -22.51
CA GLU A 123 -22.10 0.27 -21.42
C GLU A 123 -22.92 1.15 -20.46
N LEU A 124 -24.22 0.84 -20.34
CA LEU A 124 -25.13 1.46 -19.39
C LEU A 124 -25.16 0.64 -18.12
N TYR A 125 -24.79 1.27 -17.01
CA TYR A 125 -24.76 0.68 -15.68
C TYR A 125 -25.80 1.29 -14.76
N TYR A 126 -26.19 0.50 -13.76
CA TYR A 126 -26.99 0.95 -12.64
C TYR A 126 -26.58 0.21 -11.38
N ALA A 127 -26.33 0.92 -10.28
CA ALA A 127 -26.11 0.35 -8.96
C ALA A 127 -27.28 0.72 -8.03
N ALA A 128 -27.75 -0.24 -7.25
CA ALA A 128 -28.77 -0.04 -6.22
C ALA A 128 -28.28 -0.61 -4.89
N MET A 129 -27.49 0.16 -4.14
CA MET A 129 -26.97 -0.28 -2.83
C MET A 129 -27.91 0.18 -1.72
N GLU A 130 -28.08 -0.66 -0.70
CA GLU A 130 -28.84 -0.30 0.48
C GLU A 130 -28.15 0.84 1.25
N PRO A 131 -28.88 1.88 1.70
CA PRO A 131 -28.29 2.98 2.45
C PRO A 131 -27.49 2.54 3.71
N GLY A 132 -27.92 1.46 4.38
CA GLY A 132 -27.28 0.92 5.58
C GLY A 132 -25.99 0.13 5.33
N SER A 133 -25.76 -0.33 4.09
CA SER A 133 -24.50 -0.96 3.69
C SER A 133 -23.33 0.02 3.74
N GLN A 134 -23.60 1.33 3.59
CA GLN A 134 -22.61 2.40 3.72
C GLN A 134 -22.36 2.70 5.21
N ARG A 135 -21.46 1.96 5.86
CA ARG A 135 -21.07 2.19 7.26
C ARG A 135 -20.20 3.45 7.38
N GLY A 136 -20.88 4.59 7.41
CA GLY A 136 -20.32 5.93 7.55
C GLY A 136 -21.26 6.85 8.32
N ASN A 137 -20.71 7.77 9.12
CA ASN A 137 -21.38 8.50 10.20
C ASN A 137 -22.31 9.63 9.70
N LEU A 138 -23.40 9.26 9.01
CA LEU A 138 -24.58 10.10 8.82
C LEU A 138 -25.40 10.12 10.12
N SER A 139 -26.22 11.15 10.36
CA SER A 139 -27.01 11.24 11.59
C SER A 139 -27.97 10.04 11.71
N ILE A 140 -27.54 9.08 12.53
CA ILE A 140 -28.16 7.77 12.78
C ILE A 140 -29.67 7.89 13.02
N GLY A 141 -30.13 8.97 13.66
CA GLY A 141 -31.56 9.20 13.95
C GLY A 141 -32.48 9.52 12.76
N ARG A 142 -31.98 9.69 11.52
CA ARG A 142 -32.86 9.83 10.32
C ARG A 142 -32.79 8.65 9.36
N ILE A 143 -31.73 7.85 9.46
CA ILE A 143 -31.51 6.65 8.67
C ILE A 143 -32.17 5.45 9.36
N ILE A 144 -32.03 5.35 10.70
CA ILE A 144 -32.70 4.31 11.50
C ILE A 144 -34.23 4.43 11.47
N ASP A 145 -34.79 5.65 11.46
CA ASP A 145 -36.24 5.85 11.35
C ASP A 145 -36.83 5.47 9.98
N LYS A 146 -35.98 5.25 8.96
CA LYS A 146 -36.34 4.84 7.59
C LYS A 146 -35.98 3.38 7.26
N LEU A 147 -35.29 2.68 8.16
CA LEU A 147 -34.78 1.31 8.04
C LEU A 147 -35.69 0.33 8.77
N PHE A 148 -36.89 0.08 8.24
CA PHE A 148 -37.48 -1.24 8.41
C PHE A 148 -37.17 -2.02 7.12
N GLU A 149 -36.48 -3.17 7.28
CA GLU A 149 -35.96 -4.06 6.22
C GLU A 149 -36.99 -4.48 5.14
N ASP A 150 -38.27 -4.21 5.35
CA ASP A 150 -39.36 -4.57 4.44
C ASP A 150 -39.58 -3.59 3.27
N ASP A 151 -39.10 -2.34 3.32
CA ASP A 151 -39.51 -1.28 2.37
C ASP A 151 -38.52 -1.07 1.19
N TRP A 152 -37.22 -1.30 1.38
CA TRP A 152 -36.20 -1.09 0.33
C TRP A 152 -36.34 -2.09 -0.83
N GLN A 153 -36.78 -3.32 -0.56
CA GLN A 153 -37.07 -4.29 -1.62
C GLN A 153 -38.24 -3.87 -2.51
N GLU A 154 -39.19 -3.10 -1.98
CA GLU A 154 -40.29 -2.55 -2.78
C GLU A 154 -39.83 -1.32 -3.54
N HIS A 155 -39.16 -0.37 -2.87
CA HIS A 155 -38.61 0.84 -3.49
C HIS A 155 -37.61 0.56 -4.63
N SER A 156 -36.76 -0.46 -4.49
CA SER A 156 -35.78 -0.85 -5.53
C SER A 156 -36.43 -1.31 -6.84
N ARG A 157 -37.72 -1.66 -6.83
CA ARG A 157 -38.47 -2.05 -8.05
C ARG A 157 -38.79 -0.87 -8.95
N ASP A 158 -38.91 0.33 -8.40
CA ASP A 158 -39.22 1.55 -9.14
C ASP A 158 -37.99 2.20 -9.78
N LEU A 159 -36.80 1.84 -9.27
CA LEU A 159 -35.50 2.21 -9.84
C LEU A 159 -35.38 1.71 -11.27
N LYS A 160 -35.07 2.64 -12.17
CA LYS A 160 -35.02 2.38 -13.61
C LYS A 160 -34.21 3.43 -14.34
N ILE A 161 -33.69 3.06 -15.49
CA ILE A 161 -33.12 3.98 -16.48
C ILE A 161 -33.47 3.52 -17.88
N SER A 162 -33.72 4.48 -18.77
CA SER A 162 -33.85 4.26 -20.20
C SER A 162 -33.02 5.26 -21.00
N VAL A 163 -32.42 4.78 -22.10
CA VAL A 163 -31.70 5.59 -23.09
C VAL A 163 -32.30 5.34 -24.47
N SER A 164 -32.63 6.42 -25.19
CA SER A 164 -33.25 6.35 -26.52
C SER A 164 -33.08 7.66 -27.31
N PRO A 165 -33.04 7.66 -28.66
CA PRO A 165 -32.94 6.47 -29.50
C PRO A 165 -31.52 5.86 -29.42
N VAL A 166 -31.42 4.56 -29.63
CA VAL A 166 -30.16 3.84 -29.86
C VAL A 166 -30.27 3.01 -31.14
N ASP A 167 -29.15 2.71 -31.78
CA ASP A 167 -29.15 1.94 -33.04
C ASP A 167 -29.23 0.42 -32.79
N ALA A 168 -28.63 -0.06 -31.70
CA ALA A 168 -28.78 -1.45 -31.27
C ALA A 168 -28.61 -1.60 -29.75
N LYS A 169 -29.38 -2.53 -29.16
CA LYS A 169 -29.20 -3.01 -27.78
C LYS A 169 -28.32 -4.25 -27.70
N LEU A 170 -27.38 -4.27 -26.76
CA LEU A 170 -26.51 -5.42 -26.45
C LEU A 170 -26.87 -6.02 -25.08
N SER A 171 -26.97 -7.34 -24.99
CA SER A 171 -27.29 -8.01 -23.72
C SER A 171 -26.14 -7.94 -22.70
N LYS A 172 -26.45 -8.12 -21.42
CA LYS A 172 -25.45 -8.27 -20.34
C LYS A 172 -24.37 -9.32 -20.67
N SER A 173 -24.78 -10.42 -21.30
CA SER A 173 -23.86 -11.48 -21.75
C SER A 173 -22.91 -11.01 -22.86
N ALA A 174 -23.41 -10.21 -23.81
CA ALA A 174 -22.57 -9.61 -24.85
C ALA A 174 -21.55 -8.65 -24.24
N VAL A 175 -21.98 -7.77 -23.33
CA VAL A 175 -21.08 -6.86 -22.59
C VAL A 175 -19.99 -7.64 -21.84
N ARG A 176 -20.37 -8.66 -21.06
CA ARG A 176 -19.42 -9.52 -20.33
C ARG A 176 -18.45 -10.25 -21.25
N LYS A 177 -18.90 -10.71 -22.41
CA LYS A 177 -18.04 -11.35 -23.42
C LYS A 177 -17.00 -10.37 -23.96
N TYR A 178 -17.39 -9.13 -24.24
CA TYR A 178 -16.48 -8.09 -24.70
C TYR A 178 -15.47 -7.67 -23.64
N GLN A 179 -15.91 -7.44 -22.40
CA GLN A 179 -15.02 -7.12 -21.28
C GLN A 179 -13.97 -8.23 -21.06
N ARG A 180 -14.36 -9.50 -21.21
CA ARG A 180 -13.43 -10.63 -21.20
C ARG A 180 -12.44 -10.54 -22.35
N ALA A 181 -12.91 -10.31 -23.58
CA ALA A 181 -12.04 -10.17 -24.74
C ALA A 181 -11.05 -9.00 -24.60
N LEU A 182 -11.46 -7.87 -24.01
CA LEU A 182 -10.56 -6.77 -23.69
C LEU A 182 -9.43 -7.20 -22.74
N LYS A 183 -9.77 -7.93 -21.68
CA LYS A 183 -8.80 -8.43 -20.70
C LYS A 183 -7.88 -9.50 -21.28
N GLU A 184 -8.40 -10.40 -22.12
CA GLU A 184 -7.64 -11.45 -22.80
C GLU A 184 -6.67 -10.88 -23.85
N ASN A 185 -7.05 -9.81 -24.55
CA ASN A 185 -6.20 -9.13 -25.52
C ASN A 185 -5.23 -8.12 -24.88
N ALA A 186 -5.37 -7.84 -23.58
CA ALA A 186 -4.42 -7.01 -22.86
C ALA A 186 -3.02 -7.66 -22.80
N LEU A 187 -2.00 -6.83 -22.59
CA LEU A 187 -0.64 -7.32 -22.39
C LEU A 187 -0.59 -8.19 -21.13
N ILE A 188 -1.16 -7.70 -20.03
CA ILE A 188 -1.32 -8.42 -18.77
C ILE A 188 -2.49 -7.84 -17.99
N ASN A 189 -3.16 -8.68 -17.19
CA ASN A 189 -4.19 -8.23 -16.26
C ASN A 189 -4.15 -9.05 -14.95
N LEU A 190 -4.48 -8.38 -13.85
CA LEU A 190 -4.76 -8.92 -12.53
C LEU A 190 -6.05 -8.24 -12.05
N THR A 191 -7.18 -8.59 -12.67
CA THR A 191 -8.51 -8.05 -12.33
C THR A 191 -9.33 -9.03 -11.54
N ARG A 192 -10.41 -8.54 -10.92
CA ARG A 192 -11.31 -9.32 -10.05
C ARG A 192 -10.56 -9.92 -8.87
N ALA A 193 -9.67 -9.12 -8.28
CA ALA A 193 -9.08 -9.48 -7.00
C ALA A 193 -10.20 -9.49 -5.94
N GLY A 194 -10.23 -10.56 -5.15
CA GLY A 194 -11.10 -10.68 -3.97
C GLY A 194 -10.42 -10.10 -2.73
N ASP A 195 -11.06 -10.24 -1.58
CA ASP A 195 -10.55 -9.72 -0.31
C ASP A 195 -9.21 -10.39 0.07
N GLY A 196 -8.28 -9.61 0.65
CA GLY A 196 -6.98 -10.08 1.13
C GLY A 196 -6.06 -10.66 0.05
N SER A 197 -6.31 -10.38 -1.24
CA SER A 197 -5.56 -10.98 -2.34
C SER A 197 -4.14 -10.43 -2.42
N TYR A 198 -3.17 -11.30 -2.73
CA TYR A 198 -1.83 -10.91 -3.15
C TYR A 198 -1.48 -11.60 -4.47
N LEU A 199 -1.74 -10.90 -5.57
CA LEU A 199 -1.60 -11.43 -6.92
C LEU A 199 -0.28 -10.96 -7.54
N SER A 200 0.34 -11.82 -8.35
CA SER A 200 1.47 -11.43 -9.18
C SER A 200 1.48 -12.22 -10.48
N ARG A 201 1.93 -11.59 -11.56
CA ARG A 201 2.16 -12.27 -12.83
C ARG A 201 3.32 -11.58 -13.57
N GLY A 202 4.26 -12.39 -14.04
CA GLY A 202 5.41 -11.92 -14.78
C GLY A 202 5.21 -11.98 -16.29
N PHE A 203 5.85 -11.07 -17.00
CA PHE A 203 5.90 -11.08 -18.46
C PHE A 203 7.25 -10.56 -18.98
N SER A 204 7.67 -11.06 -20.13
CA SER A 204 8.84 -10.58 -20.87
C SER A 204 8.41 -9.89 -22.15
N ILE A 205 9.15 -8.85 -22.54
CA ILE A 205 9.01 -8.16 -23.82
C ILE A 205 10.36 -8.03 -24.53
N ASP A 206 10.32 -8.16 -25.85
CA ASP A 206 11.50 -8.25 -26.72
C ASP A 206 11.86 -6.89 -27.35
N GLU A 207 10.91 -5.97 -27.36
CA GLU A 207 11.00 -4.66 -28.01
C GLU A 207 10.39 -3.57 -27.13
N ASN A 208 10.64 -2.30 -27.48
CA ASN A 208 9.98 -1.19 -26.81
C ASN A 208 8.47 -1.23 -27.12
N ILE A 209 7.64 -1.10 -26.11
CA ILE A 209 6.19 -1.12 -26.26
C ILE A 209 5.54 0.05 -25.51
N ASN A 210 4.64 0.76 -26.19
CA ASN A 210 3.79 1.76 -25.56
C ASN A 210 2.60 1.08 -24.91
N VAL A 211 2.42 1.32 -23.60
CA VAL A 211 1.34 0.73 -22.83
C VAL A 211 0.53 1.78 -22.10
N GLU A 212 -0.71 1.43 -21.79
CA GLU A 212 -1.59 2.16 -20.89
C GLU A 212 -1.98 1.25 -19.74
N ILE A 213 -1.64 1.67 -18.53
CA ILE A 213 -2.11 1.04 -17.30
C ILE A 213 -3.48 1.61 -16.98
N TYR A 214 -4.47 0.74 -16.88
CA TYR A 214 -5.78 1.03 -16.31
C TYR A 214 -5.91 0.27 -14.99
N ALA A 215 -6.02 1.00 -13.88
CA ALA A 215 -6.09 0.42 -12.55
C ALA A 215 -7.24 1.03 -11.75
N ILE A 216 -7.91 0.18 -10.98
CA ILE A 216 -8.94 0.56 -10.02
C ILE A 216 -8.65 -0.17 -8.71
N GLY A 217 -8.74 0.55 -7.60
CA GLY A 217 -8.54 0.01 -6.26
C GLY A 217 -9.07 0.97 -5.21
N GLU A 218 -8.63 0.78 -3.97
CA GLU A 218 -9.14 1.47 -2.78
C GLU A 218 -8.04 2.30 -2.13
N GLY A 219 -8.36 3.54 -1.77
CA GLY A 219 -7.47 4.40 -1.02
C GLY A 219 -8.19 5.60 -0.42
N HIS A 220 -7.75 6.03 0.75
CA HIS A 220 -8.30 7.17 1.48
C HIS A 220 -7.21 7.89 2.28
N ASP A 221 -7.42 9.19 2.53
CA ASP A 221 -6.53 10.03 3.35
C ASP A 221 -5.02 9.98 2.97
N GLY A 222 -4.73 9.80 1.68
CA GLY A 222 -3.35 9.76 1.17
C GLY A 222 -2.73 8.37 1.13
N GLU A 223 -3.41 7.35 1.66
CA GLU A 223 -3.00 5.96 1.62
C GLU A 223 -3.75 5.16 0.55
N MET A 224 -3.13 4.07 0.12
CA MET A 224 -3.77 3.06 -0.74
C MET A 224 -3.84 1.75 0.05
N PHE A 225 -4.98 1.07 -0.04
CA PHE A 225 -5.25 -0.23 0.56
C PHE A 225 -5.18 -1.32 -0.52
N ASP A 226 -5.95 -1.09 -1.58
CA ASP A 226 -6.05 -1.93 -2.77
C ASP A 226 -5.32 -1.26 -3.92
N TYR A 227 -4.20 -1.83 -4.36
CA TYR A 227 -3.43 -1.22 -5.43
C TYR A 227 -2.44 -2.13 -6.15
N PRO A 228 -2.18 -1.85 -7.43
CA PRO A 228 -1.10 -2.47 -8.20
C PRO A 228 0.23 -1.71 -8.15
N TRP A 229 1.30 -2.44 -8.45
CA TRP A 229 2.60 -1.87 -8.84
C TRP A 229 3.33 -2.78 -9.84
N LEU A 230 4.18 -2.16 -10.65
CA LEU A 230 4.98 -2.80 -11.69
C LEU A 230 6.47 -2.65 -11.37
N ILE A 231 7.21 -3.75 -11.45
CA ILE A 231 8.67 -3.76 -11.28
C ILE A 231 9.39 -4.31 -12.50
N ASP A 232 10.65 -3.88 -12.67
CA ASP A 232 11.64 -4.57 -13.47
C ASP A 232 12.12 -5.80 -12.69
N ALA A 233 11.99 -7.01 -13.24
CA ALA A 233 12.33 -8.24 -12.55
C ALA A 233 13.84 -8.46 -12.39
N ASN A 234 14.65 -7.87 -13.28
CA ASN A 234 16.10 -8.01 -13.28
C ASN A 234 16.76 -7.07 -12.27
N THR A 235 16.23 -5.86 -12.12
CA THR A 235 16.78 -4.87 -11.18
C THR A 235 15.96 -4.72 -9.91
N GLY A 236 14.77 -5.32 -9.84
CA GLY A 236 13.78 -5.14 -8.77
C GLY A 236 13.21 -3.73 -8.67
N ARG A 237 13.53 -2.84 -9.62
CA ARG A 237 13.19 -1.41 -9.53
C ARG A 237 11.69 -1.24 -9.76
N ARG A 238 11.04 -0.46 -8.89
CA ARG A 238 9.64 -0.04 -9.08
C ARG A 238 9.55 0.94 -10.25
N ILE A 239 8.89 0.51 -11.32
CA ILE A 239 8.68 1.31 -12.54
C ILE A 239 7.46 2.21 -12.34
N TRP A 240 6.41 1.64 -11.77
CA TRP A 240 5.16 2.35 -11.51
C TRP A 240 4.45 1.74 -10.29
N GLN A 241 3.68 2.56 -9.60
CA GLN A 241 2.78 2.16 -8.51
C GLN A 241 1.61 3.14 -8.48
N MET A 242 0.42 2.62 -8.24
CA MET A 242 -0.75 3.45 -7.97
C MET A 242 -0.61 4.12 -6.61
N LYS A 243 -0.83 5.44 -6.57
CA LYS A 243 -0.74 6.27 -5.36
C LYS A 243 -2.00 7.10 -5.24
N HIS A 244 -2.51 7.28 -4.01
CA HIS A 244 -3.70 8.08 -3.75
C HIS A 244 -3.59 9.52 -4.31
N SER A 245 -2.43 10.16 -4.11
CA SER A 245 -2.17 11.52 -4.62
C SER A 245 -2.07 11.64 -6.14
N ARG A 246 -2.08 10.52 -6.87
CA ARG A 246 -1.99 10.45 -8.33
C ARG A 246 -3.11 9.58 -8.91
N SER A 247 -4.22 9.44 -8.19
CA SER A 247 -5.42 8.74 -8.63
C SER A 247 -6.62 9.65 -8.62
N GLU A 248 -7.64 9.29 -9.38
CA GLU A 248 -8.92 9.98 -9.48
C GLU A 248 -10.01 9.17 -8.75
N HIS A 249 -11.16 9.79 -8.48
CA HIS A 249 -12.31 9.06 -7.92
C HIS A 249 -12.86 8.12 -9.00
N ALA A 250 -13.08 6.86 -8.64
CA ALA A 250 -13.49 5.82 -9.58
C ALA A 250 -15.00 5.53 -9.58
N GLY A 251 -15.80 6.33 -8.88
CA GLY A 251 -17.24 6.11 -8.73
C GLY A 251 -17.63 5.46 -7.41
N GLY A 252 -18.90 5.58 -7.05
CA GLY A 252 -19.41 5.09 -5.77
C GLY A 252 -18.70 5.69 -4.58
N ALA A 253 -18.32 4.83 -3.63
CA ALA A 253 -17.63 5.23 -2.41
C ALA A 253 -16.39 6.09 -2.71
N ILE A 254 -16.13 7.11 -1.90
CA ILE A 254 -14.98 8.04 -2.07
C ILE A 254 -13.64 7.31 -2.14
N LYS A 255 -13.54 6.19 -1.41
CA LYS A 255 -12.38 5.30 -1.36
C LYS A 255 -12.05 4.63 -2.69
N ASN A 256 -12.99 4.53 -3.62
CA ASN A 256 -12.73 3.98 -4.94
C ASN A 256 -11.85 4.93 -5.74
N ARG A 257 -10.67 4.45 -6.11
CA ARG A 257 -9.63 5.19 -6.82
C ARG A 257 -9.36 4.56 -8.18
N SER A 258 -9.05 5.37 -9.18
CA SER A 258 -8.68 4.93 -10.52
C SER A 258 -7.43 5.63 -11.05
N VAL A 259 -6.72 4.97 -11.95
CA VAL A 259 -5.61 5.55 -12.71
C VAL A 259 -5.67 5.06 -14.15
N GLN A 260 -5.54 6.00 -15.10
CA GLN A 260 -5.12 5.72 -16.47
C GLN A 260 -3.74 6.33 -16.71
N LYS A 261 -2.74 5.49 -17.00
CA LYS A 261 -1.34 5.94 -17.15
C LYS A 261 -0.68 5.38 -18.38
N LYS A 262 -0.25 6.26 -19.28
CA LYS A 262 0.61 5.94 -20.42
C LYS A 262 2.08 5.88 -20.03
N LEU A 263 2.80 4.89 -20.53
CA LEU A 263 4.24 4.71 -20.36
C LEU A 263 4.82 3.86 -21.50
N THR A 264 6.14 3.90 -21.68
CA THR A 264 6.86 3.02 -22.61
C THR A 264 7.69 2.04 -21.79
N LEU A 265 7.54 0.73 -22.05
CA LEU A 265 8.38 -0.30 -21.46
C LEU A 265 9.48 -0.68 -22.46
N SER A 266 10.70 -0.87 -21.97
CA SER A 266 11.84 -1.33 -22.78
C SER A 266 11.96 -2.85 -22.77
N PRO A 267 12.72 -3.46 -23.69
CA PRO A 267 12.96 -4.90 -23.65
C PRO A 267 13.43 -5.36 -22.26
N GLY A 268 12.81 -6.41 -21.72
CA GLY A 268 13.10 -6.87 -20.38
C GLY A 268 12.02 -7.78 -19.78
N ASP A 269 12.28 -8.19 -18.54
CA ASP A 269 11.38 -9.01 -17.73
C ASP A 269 10.73 -8.14 -16.66
N TYR A 270 9.43 -8.29 -16.48
CA TYR A 270 8.62 -7.46 -15.61
C TYR A 270 7.72 -8.31 -14.73
N ILE A 271 7.39 -7.81 -13.54
CA ILE A 271 6.38 -8.42 -12.67
C ILE A 271 5.36 -7.37 -12.27
N LEU A 272 4.10 -7.64 -12.62
CA LEU A 272 2.96 -6.87 -12.13
C LEU A 272 2.46 -7.54 -10.86
N TYR A 273 2.28 -6.73 -9.82
CA TYR A 273 1.66 -7.14 -8.58
C TYR A 273 0.34 -6.38 -8.39
N TYR A 274 -0.58 -6.99 -7.69
CA TYR A 274 -1.77 -6.36 -7.13
C TYR A 274 -1.98 -6.90 -5.72
N LYS A 275 -2.37 -6.02 -4.80
CA LYS A 275 -2.85 -6.45 -3.49
C LYS A 275 -4.16 -5.78 -3.13
N SER A 276 -4.98 -6.47 -2.36
CA SER A 276 -6.20 -5.96 -1.74
C SER A 276 -6.24 -6.27 -0.26
N ASP A 277 -7.01 -5.49 0.49
CA ASP A 277 -7.29 -5.72 1.91
C ASP A 277 -8.61 -6.44 2.19
N ASP A 278 -8.97 -6.54 3.47
CA ASP A 278 -9.97 -7.49 3.96
C ASP A 278 -11.42 -7.10 3.63
N ASN A 279 -11.71 -5.92 3.09
CA ASN A 279 -13.09 -5.54 2.79
C ASN A 279 -13.20 -4.66 1.53
N HIS A 280 -14.24 -4.87 0.74
CA HIS A 280 -14.62 -4.07 -0.45
C HIS A 280 -13.86 -4.43 -1.72
N SER A 281 -14.23 -5.58 -2.29
CA SER A 281 -13.65 -6.09 -3.51
C SER A 281 -14.70 -6.46 -4.55
N SER A 282 -14.23 -6.99 -5.68
CA SER A 282 -15.08 -7.46 -6.76
C SER A 282 -16.00 -8.64 -6.40
N GLU A 283 -15.75 -9.30 -5.27
CA GLU A 283 -16.57 -10.40 -4.74
C GLU A 283 -17.72 -9.86 -3.89
N GLU A 284 -17.45 -8.84 -3.06
CA GLU A 284 -18.42 -8.25 -2.15
C GLU A 284 -18.11 -6.77 -1.89
N TRP A 285 -19.02 -5.90 -2.31
CA TRP A 285 -18.90 -4.45 -2.10
C TRP A 285 -19.57 -4.06 -0.79
N ASN A 286 -18.78 -3.63 0.20
CA ASN A 286 -19.34 -3.08 1.45
C ASN A 286 -19.82 -1.61 1.35
N ALA A 287 -19.86 -1.05 0.14
CA ALA A 287 -20.31 0.31 -0.16
C ALA A 287 -20.56 0.42 -1.66
N ASN A 288 -20.99 1.59 -2.16
CA ASN A 288 -21.18 1.79 -3.60
C ASN A 288 -19.92 1.42 -4.41
N PRO A 289 -20.05 0.58 -5.45
CA PRO A 289 -18.91 0.08 -6.22
C PRO A 289 -18.31 1.16 -7.12
N PRO A 290 -17.10 0.95 -7.65
CA PRO A 290 -16.56 1.78 -8.73
C PRO A 290 -17.41 1.70 -10.00
N TYR A 291 -17.26 2.66 -10.91
CA TYR A 291 -17.96 2.70 -12.19
C TYR A 291 -17.64 1.50 -13.09
N ASP A 292 -16.47 0.89 -12.93
CA ASP A 292 -16.08 -0.27 -13.73
C ASP A 292 -15.69 -1.49 -12.85
N PRO A 293 -16.67 -2.15 -12.21
CA PRO A 293 -16.42 -3.22 -11.23
C PRO A 293 -15.64 -4.41 -11.80
N GLU A 294 -15.81 -4.72 -13.09
CA GLU A 294 -15.13 -5.85 -13.76
C GLU A 294 -13.64 -5.63 -13.98
N PHE A 295 -13.17 -4.40 -13.80
CA PHE A 295 -11.79 -3.98 -13.91
C PHE A 295 -11.18 -3.58 -12.55
N TRP A 296 -11.86 -3.85 -11.42
CA TRP A 296 -11.23 -3.82 -10.09
C TRP A 296 -9.95 -4.64 -10.12
N GLY A 297 -8.82 -4.03 -9.81
CA GLY A 297 -7.52 -4.58 -10.14
C GLY A 297 -6.73 -3.71 -11.12
N VAL A 298 -5.99 -4.39 -12.00
CA VAL A 298 -5.15 -3.72 -13.00
C VAL A 298 -5.17 -4.45 -14.34
N THR A 299 -5.23 -3.67 -15.41
CA THR A 299 -5.04 -4.14 -16.79
C THR A 299 -4.03 -3.24 -17.49
N ILE A 300 -3.06 -3.83 -18.17
CA ILE A 300 -2.08 -3.10 -18.98
C ILE A 300 -2.39 -3.39 -20.45
N PHE A 301 -2.82 -2.37 -21.18
CA PHE A 301 -3.11 -2.45 -22.61
C PHE A 301 -1.89 -2.05 -23.42
N ALA A 302 -1.57 -2.82 -24.45
CA ALA A 302 -0.67 -2.35 -25.49
C ALA A 302 -1.39 -1.29 -26.36
N LYS A 303 -0.68 -0.22 -26.72
CA LYS A 303 -1.22 0.88 -27.54
C LYS A 303 -0.57 1.00 -28.92
N ASP A 304 0.42 0.17 -29.21
CA ASP A 304 1.03 0.12 -30.54
C ASP A 304 0.07 -0.55 -31.53
N LYS A 305 -0.14 0.10 -32.69
CA LYS A 305 -1.16 -0.31 -33.69
C LYS A 305 -0.99 -1.74 -34.22
N ASN A 306 0.23 -2.26 -34.19
CA ASN A 306 0.59 -3.58 -34.68
C ASN A 306 1.07 -4.49 -33.54
N PHE A 307 0.64 -4.24 -32.30
CA PHE A 307 1.01 -5.08 -31.17
C PHE A 307 0.59 -6.54 -31.44
N ASP A 308 1.57 -7.44 -31.46
CA ASP A 308 1.34 -8.88 -31.47
C ASP A 308 1.45 -9.41 -30.04
N ARG A 309 0.34 -9.97 -29.51
CA ARG A 309 0.32 -10.57 -28.17
C ARG A 309 1.32 -11.73 -28.03
N SER A 310 1.74 -12.34 -29.13
CA SER A 310 2.78 -13.37 -29.16
C SER A 310 4.18 -12.85 -28.76
N ALA A 311 4.41 -11.54 -28.88
CA ALA A 311 5.64 -10.88 -28.43
C ALA A 311 5.76 -10.78 -26.90
N VAL A 312 4.69 -11.12 -26.16
CA VAL A 312 4.68 -11.08 -24.70
C VAL A 312 4.71 -12.51 -24.17
N LYS A 313 5.86 -12.90 -23.63
CA LYS A 313 6.09 -14.23 -23.05
C LYS A 313 5.79 -14.20 -21.56
N GLU A 314 5.28 -15.32 -21.03
CA GLU A 314 5.11 -15.45 -19.59
C GLU A 314 6.49 -15.55 -18.92
N TYR A 315 6.67 -14.77 -17.85
CA TYR A 315 7.88 -14.79 -17.04
C TYR A 315 7.56 -15.36 -15.67
N TYR A 316 8.31 -16.38 -15.28
CA TYR A 316 8.23 -16.96 -13.94
C TYR A 316 9.46 -16.54 -13.16
N GLU A 317 9.26 -15.71 -12.14
CA GLU A 317 10.32 -15.37 -11.20
C GLU A 317 10.75 -16.63 -10.44
N LYS A 318 12.03 -16.97 -10.57
CA LYS A 318 12.59 -18.05 -9.75
C LYS A 318 12.64 -17.56 -8.30
N LYS A 319 11.70 -18.02 -7.47
CA LYS A 319 11.73 -17.77 -6.02
C LYS A 319 13.12 -18.13 -5.47
N ARG A 320 13.73 -17.17 -4.80
CA ARG A 320 14.98 -17.36 -4.06
C ARG A 320 14.66 -17.20 -2.59
N GLU A 321 15.16 -18.12 -1.80
CA GLU A 321 15.14 -17.97 -0.35
C GLU A 321 15.93 -16.70 0.01
N PRO A 322 15.41 -15.90 0.96
CA PRO A 322 16.15 -14.76 1.46
C PRO A 322 17.46 -15.22 2.12
N ILE A 323 18.53 -14.43 1.97
CA ILE A 323 19.82 -14.71 2.63
C ILE A 323 19.67 -14.52 4.14
N VAL A 324 18.99 -13.44 4.53
CA VAL A 324 18.62 -13.16 5.92
C VAL A 324 17.11 -13.18 6.03
N SER A 325 16.60 -13.95 6.98
CA SER A 325 15.19 -13.98 7.36
C SER A 325 15.12 -13.88 8.88
N ILE A 326 14.63 -12.73 9.36
CA ILE A 326 14.31 -12.46 10.77
C ILE A 326 12.80 -12.22 10.74
N THR A 327 12.00 -13.24 10.94
CA THR A 327 10.54 -13.22 10.70
C THR A 327 9.83 -14.02 11.77
N ARG A 328 8.54 -13.78 11.96
CA ARG A 328 7.71 -14.41 12.99
C ARG A 328 8.09 -13.99 14.41
N LEU A 329 8.49 -12.73 14.58
CA LEU A 329 8.89 -12.22 15.89
C LEU A 329 7.65 -12.05 16.78
N GLY A 330 7.79 -12.50 18.02
CA GLY A 330 6.84 -12.30 19.11
C GLY A 330 6.98 -10.93 19.78
N ASP A 331 6.38 -10.78 20.95
CA ASP A 331 6.38 -9.54 21.72
C ASP A 331 7.74 -9.25 22.36
N SER A 332 8.14 -7.98 22.33
CA SER A 332 9.36 -7.46 22.97
C SER A 332 10.66 -8.16 22.53
N GLU A 333 10.70 -8.66 21.30
CA GLU A 333 11.84 -9.36 20.74
C GLU A 333 12.83 -8.40 20.06
N TYR A 334 14.10 -8.80 20.05
CA TYR A 334 15.13 -8.20 19.24
C TYR A 334 16.01 -9.28 18.66
N GLU A 335 16.11 -9.27 17.34
CA GLU A 335 16.87 -10.25 16.58
C GLU A 335 17.85 -9.56 15.64
N GLU A 336 19.01 -10.19 15.48
CA GLU A 336 20.05 -9.70 14.58
C GLU A 336 20.77 -10.82 13.84
N GLU A 337 21.11 -10.55 12.59
CA GLU A 337 21.82 -11.49 11.75
C GLU A 337 22.92 -10.80 10.96
N GLY A 338 24.04 -11.49 10.80
CA GLY A 338 25.16 -11.00 10.02
C GLY A 338 24.99 -11.28 8.53
N LEU A 339 25.37 -10.32 7.70
CA LEU A 339 25.37 -10.40 6.25
C LEU A 339 26.76 -10.02 5.72
N ILE A 340 27.40 -10.94 5.01
CA ILE A 340 28.64 -10.67 4.27
C ILE A 340 28.28 -10.45 2.81
N VAL A 341 28.49 -9.24 2.32
CA VAL A 341 28.35 -8.88 0.90
C VAL A 341 29.70 -9.05 0.23
N GLU A 342 29.80 -10.02 -0.68
CA GLU A 342 31.06 -10.43 -1.32
C GLU A 342 31.37 -9.57 -2.56
N LYS A 343 30.32 -9.02 -3.20
CA LYS A 343 30.39 -8.11 -4.33
C LYS A 343 29.35 -7.00 -4.17
N ASP A 344 29.66 -5.80 -4.64
CA ASP A 344 28.68 -4.73 -4.79
C ASP A 344 27.43 -5.24 -5.52
N GLY A 345 26.25 -4.90 -5.02
CA GLY A 345 25.02 -5.30 -5.67
C GLY A 345 23.75 -4.75 -5.04
N SER A 346 22.63 -5.12 -5.64
CA SER A 346 21.29 -4.71 -5.22
C SER A 346 20.60 -5.81 -4.42
N PHE A 347 19.88 -5.40 -3.39
CA PHE A 347 19.18 -6.28 -2.47
C PHE A 347 17.75 -5.79 -2.30
N ARG A 348 16.79 -6.72 -2.37
CA ARG A 348 15.40 -6.46 -1.98
C ARG A 348 15.31 -6.59 -0.47
N VAL A 349 14.78 -5.55 0.17
CA VAL A 349 14.43 -5.53 1.58
C VAL A 349 12.91 -5.55 1.66
N TYR A 350 12.37 -6.61 2.24
CA TYR A 350 10.98 -6.65 2.65
C TYR A 350 10.93 -6.64 4.18
N ALA A 351 10.22 -5.69 4.76
CA ALA A 351 10.00 -5.64 6.20
C ALA A 351 8.54 -5.29 6.53
N LEU A 352 8.02 -5.89 7.59
CA LEU A 352 6.64 -5.76 8.07
C LEU A 352 6.66 -5.56 9.58
N GLY A 353 5.97 -4.53 10.08
CA GLY A 353 5.90 -4.20 11.51
C GLY A 353 4.81 -3.18 11.86
N GLU A 354 4.67 -2.85 13.13
CA GLU A 354 3.70 -1.88 13.65
C GLU A 354 4.25 -0.45 13.57
N GLY A 355 3.42 0.48 13.08
CA GLY A 355 3.71 1.90 13.15
C GLY A 355 2.46 2.75 13.28
N SER A 356 2.55 3.87 13.99
CA SER A 356 1.47 4.83 14.13
C SER A 356 2.01 6.25 14.36
N GLY A 357 1.20 7.27 14.05
CA GLY A 357 1.58 8.66 14.35
C GLY A 357 2.91 9.11 13.73
N ASN A 358 3.21 8.64 12.52
CA ASN A 358 4.48 8.89 11.82
C ASN A 358 5.73 8.30 12.49
N LYS A 359 5.57 7.26 13.32
CA LYS A 359 6.65 6.52 13.99
C LYS A 359 6.45 5.02 13.81
N MET A 360 7.56 4.29 13.82
CA MET A 360 7.54 2.83 13.87
C MET A 360 7.75 2.36 15.31
N ALA A 361 6.95 1.39 15.74
CA ALA A 361 7.13 0.64 16.98
C ALA A 361 7.98 -0.61 16.69
N ASP A 362 7.55 -1.40 15.71
CA ASP A 362 8.25 -2.60 15.26
C ASP A 362 8.90 -2.34 13.92
N TYR A 363 10.21 -2.49 13.82
CA TYR A 363 10.91 -2.16 12.59
C TYR A 363 12.29 -2.78 12.47
N GLY A 364 12.73 -2.90 11.21
CA GLY A 364 14.06 -3.32 10.86
C GLY A 364 15.00 -2.17 10.49
N TRP A 365 16.30 -2.41 10.65
CA TRP A 365 17.35 -1.55 10.11
C TRP A 365 18.61 -2.36 9.78
N ILE A 366 19.51 -1.78 8.97
CA ILE A 366 20.77 -2.42 8.60
C ILE A 366 21.91 -1.49 8.98
N THR A 367 22.93 -2.03 9.64
CA THR A 367 24.18 -1.33 9.97
C THR A 367 25.36 -1.94 9.25
N ASN A 368 26.37 -1.13 8.96
CA ASN A 368 27.68 -1.61 8.54
C ASN A 368 28.40 -2.16 9.79
N ALA A 369 28.81 -3.42 9.77
CA ALA A 369 29.40 -4.09 10.94
C ALA A 369 30.76 -3.50 11.36
N ARG A 370 31.50 -2.90 10.41
CA ARG A 370 32.84 -2.35 10.66
C ARG A 370 32.81 -1.03 11.42
N ASN A 371 31.89 -0.13 11.10
CA ASN A 371 31.83 1.22 11.69
C ASN A 371 30.51 1.52 12.41
N GLY A 372 29.57 0.57 12.41
CA GLY A 372 28.24 0.68 12.98
C GLY A 372 27.25 1.47 12.14
N ALA A 373 27.68 2.21 11.11
CA ALA A 373 26.83 3.20 10.42
C ALA A 373 25.54 2.57 9.88
N ARG A 374 24.39 3.20 10.19
CA ARG A 374 23.09 2.76 9.66
C ARG A 374 23.01 3.08 8.17
N VAL A 375 22.92 2.04 7.35
CA VAL A 375 22.85 2.16 5.89
C VAL A 375 21.41 2.09 5.38
N TRP A 376 20.50 1.58 6.20
CA TRP A 376 19.07 1.50 5.90
C TRP A 376 18.22 1.42 7.17
N LYS A 377 16.99 1.94 7.12
CA LYS A 377 15.98 1.85 8.20
C LYS A 377 14.57 1.83 7.59
N MET A 378 13.69 1.00 8.15
CA MET A 378 12.26 1.08 7.90
C MET A 378 11.69 2.33 8.58
N GLU A 379 11.30 3.30 7.77
CA GLU A 379 10.77 4.59 8.21
C GLU A 379 9.28 4.67 7.87
N TYR A 380 8.43 5.10 8.82
CA TYR A 380 6.98 5.10 8.67
C TYR A 380 6.51 5.74 7.35
N TYR A 381 7.04 6.93 7.01
CA TYR A 381 6.67 7.68 5.80
C TYR A 381 7.07 7.00 4.47
N LYS A 382 7.90 5.94 4.53
CA LYS A 382 8.26 5.12 3.36
C LYS A 382 7.47 3.81 3.28
N THR A 383 6.71 3.48 4.33
CA THR A 383 5.91 2.26 4.38
C THR A 383 4.55 2.46 3.72
N ASN A 384 3.92 1.35 3.34
CA ASN A 384 2.52 1.30 2.97
C ASN A 384 1.74 0.51 4.02
N HIS A 385 0.41 0.66 4.04
CA HIS A 385 -0.49 -0.21 4.79
C HIS A 385 -0.32 -1.67 4.34
N ALA A 386 -0.31 -2.62 5.28
CA ALA A 386 -0.01 -4.03 5.05
C ALA A 386 -1.19 -4.99 5.24
N GLY A 387 -2.42 -4.46 5.25
CA GLY A 387 -3.63 -5.23 5.53
C GLY A 387 -4.07 -5.18 6.99
N GLY A 388 -5.34 -5.50 7.26
CA GLY A 388 -5.92 -5.46 8.59
C GLY A 388 -5.91 -4.04 9.18
N THR A 389 -5.41 -3.89 10.42
CA THR A 389 -5.40 -2.59 11.10
C THR A 389 -4.46 -1.57 10.47
N SER A 390 -4.76 -0.27 10.61
CA SER A 390 -3.99 0.83 10.01
C SER A 390 -2.52 0.92 10.48
N LYS A 391 -2.23 0.28 11.61
CA LYS A 391 -0.90 0.23 12.18
C LYS A 391 0.02 -0.79 11.52
N ASN A 392 -0.52 -1.73 10.74
CA ASN A 392 0.28 -2.70 10.01
C ASN A 392 0.99 -2.01 8.85
N ARG A 393 2.31 -1.92 8.94
CA ARG A 393 3.13 -1.20 7.95
C ARG A 393 4.10 -2.17 7.29
N GLU A 394 4.18 -2.08 5.97
CA GLU A 394 5.16 -2.83 5.18
C GLU A 394 6.03 -1.91 4.35
N ILE A 395 7.26 -2.35 4.09
CA ILE A 395 8.15 -1.75 3.10
C ILE A 395 8.75 -2.85 2.23
N ASP A 396 8.76 -2.60 0.93
CA ASP A 396 9.31 -3.51 -0.08
C ASP A 396 10.09 -2.68 -1.10
N GLU A 397 11.40 -2.58 -0.87
CA GLU A 397 12.29 -1.72 -1.65
C GLU A 397 13.60 -2.38 -2.04
N VAL A 398 14.28 -1.76 -3.00
CA VAL A 398 15.60 -2.18 -3.46
C VAL A 398 16.65 -1.22 -2.94
N ILE A 399 17.62 -1.76 -2.21
CA ILE A 399 18.79 -1.04 -1.72
C ILE A 399 20.05 -1.48 -2.45
N SER A 400 21.07 -0.64 -2.47
CA SER A 400 22.40 -1.01 -2.96
C SER A 400 23.35 -1.15 -1.77
N LEU A 401 23.98 -2.31 -1.64
CA LEU A 401 25.02 -2.54 -0.63
C LEU A 401 26.37 -2.71 -1.33
N LYS A 402 27.40 -2.08 -0.77
CA LYS A 402 28.79 -2.27 -1.18
C LYS A 402 29.34 -3.56 -0.59
N LYS A 403 30.37 -4.13 -1.22
CA LYS A 403 31.16 -5.20 -0.62
C LYS A 403 31.54 -4.84 0.81
N GLY A 404 31.24 -5.71 1.77
CA GLY A 404 31.43 -5.43 3.18
C GLY A 404 30.65 -6.34 4.10
N GLU A 405 30.70 -6.02 5.38
CA GLU A 405 30.03 -6.76 6.46
C GLU A 405 28.93 -5.88 7.04
N TYR A 406 27.76 -6.45 7.26
CA TYR A 406 26.57 -5.76 7.73
C TYR A 406 25.87 -6.57 8.80
N ILE A 407 25.13 -5.88 9.68
CA ILE A 407 24.23 -6.49 10.63
C ILE A 407 22.81 -6.03 10.28
N VAL A 408 21.92 -6.99 10.07
CA VAL A 408 20.49 -6.77 9.88
C VAL A 408 19.84 -6.92 11.24
N HIS A 409 19.00 -5.97 11.60
CA HIS A 409 18.34 -5.92 12.90
C HIS A 409 16.83 -5.85 12.71
N PHE A 410 16.09 -6.39 13.67
CA PHE A 410 14.67 -6.12 13.84
C PHE A 410 14.32 -6.07 15.33
N LYS A 411 13.33 -5.24 15.68
CA LYS A 411 12.76 -5.21 17.04
C LYS A 411 11.24 -5.12 17.00
N THR A 412 10.59 -5.69 18.02
CA THR A 412 9.15 -5.59 18.27
C THR A 412 8.86 -5.00 19.65
N ASP A 413 7.72 -4.34 19.81
CA ASP A 413 7.18 -3.94 21.10
C ASP A 413 6.28 -5.03 21.70
N GLY A 414 5.63 -4.75 22.83
CA GLY A 414 4.85 -5.73 23.59
C GLY A 414 3.35 -5.68 23.34
N SER A 415 2.89 -5.28 22.16
CA SER A 415 1.45 -5.09 21.93
C SER A 415 0.90 -5.66 20.63
N HIS A 416 1.69 -5.85 19.58
CA HIS A 416 1.18 -6.29 18.28
C HIS A 416 2.23 -7.12 17.51
N SER A 417 2.26 -8.43 17.72
CA SER A 417 3.29 -9.32 17.16
C SER A 417 2.73 -10.55 16.45
N TYR A 418 3.62 -11.38 15.89
CA TYR A 418 3.25 -12.58 15.13
C TYR A 418 2.33 -13.54 15.91
N GLU A 419 2.61 -13.72 17.20
CA GLU A 419 1.89 -14.67 18.07
C GLU A 419 0.65 -14.05 18.71
N GLU A 420 0.66 -12.74 19.01
CA GLU A 420 -0.41 -12.05 19.72
C GLU A 420 -0.78 -10.71 19.04
N TRP A 421 -1.85 -10.74 18.24
CA TRP A 421 -2.38 -9.56 17.56
C TRP A 421 -3.44 -8.86 18.42
N ASN A 422 -3.18 -7.63 18.88
CA ASN A 422 -4.21 -6.82 19.57
C ASN A 422 -5.31 -6.25 18.65
N SER A 423 -5.20 -6.46 17.33
CA SER A 423 -6.13 -5.97 16.30
C SER A 423 -6.03 -6.84 15.05
N THR A 424 -6.76 -6.53 13.98
CA THR A 424 -6.73 -7.32 12.74
C THR A 424 -5.31 -7.41 12.16
N LYS A 425 -4.83 -8.63 11.98
CA LYS A 425 -3.48 -8.98 11.50
C LYS A 425 -3.22 -8.50 10.06
N PRO A 426 -1.95 -8.33 9.64
CA PRO A 426 -1.58 -8.04 8.26
C PRO A 426 -1.85 -9.24 7.34
N HIS A 427 -1.77 -9.04 6.01
CA HIS A 427 -2.01 -10.12 5.02
C HIS A 427 -0.98 -11.26 5.08
N LYS A 428 0.25 -10.94 5.49
CA LYS A 428 1.38 -11.89 5.59
C LYS A 428 1.94 -11.90 7.00
N PRO A 429 1.16 -12.35 8.01
CA PRO A 429 1.57 -12.28 9.41
C PRO A 429 2.90 -13.00 9.64
N GLU A 430 3.16 -14.09 8.93
CA GLU A 430 4.42 -14.85 9.01
C GLU A 430 5.66 -14.06 8.60
N MET A 431 5.49 -12.90 7.96
CA MET A 431 6.57 -12.02 7.55
C MET A 431 6.84 -10.89 8.56
N TRP A 432 6.18 -10.86 9.72
CA TRP A 432 6.43 -9.87 10.77
C TRP A 432 7.91 -9.92 11.17
N GLY A 433 8.66 -8.87 10.80
CA GLY A 433 10.11 -8.92 10.71
C GLY A 433 10.69 -8.36 9.40
N ILE A 434 11.88 -8.82 9.01
CA ILE A 434 12.66 -8.37 7.86
C ILE A 434 13.31 -9.55 7.10
N THR A 435 13.33 -9.43 5.78
CA THR A 435 14.06 -10.32 4.88
C THR A 435 14.96 -9.54 3.94
N ILE A 436 16.12 -10.13 3.60
CA ILE A 436 17.10 -9.58 2.66
C ILE A 436 17.37 -10.60 1.56
N SER A 437 17.06 -10.24 0.31
CA SER A 437 17.24 -11.11 -0.86
C SER A 437 18.12 -10.43 -1.91
N PRO A 438 19.11 -11.13 -2.49
CA PRO A 438 19.93 -10.58 -3.56
C PRO A 438 19.10 -10.47 -4.84
N ILE A 439 19.32 -9.40 -5.60
CA ILE A 439 18.69 -9.19 -6.91
C ILE A 439 19.67 -9.62 -8.00
N GLY A 440 19.15 -10.25 -9.06
CA GLY A 440 19.93 -10.76 -10.18
C GLY A 440 20.26 -12.24 -10.04
N LYS A 441 21.08 -12.76 -10.97
CA LYS A 441 21.29 -14.21 -11.11
C LYS A 441 22.39 -14.78 -10.21
N GLU A 442 23.37 -13.99 -9.80
CA GLU A 442 24.51 -14.43 -8.98
C GLU A 442 24.18 -14.46 -7.47
N ILE A 443 24.79 -15.37 -6.73
CA ILE A 443 24.86 -15.29 -5.26
C ILE A 443 26.01 -14.34 -4.93
N ILE A 444 25.68 -13.17 -4.38
CA ILE A 444 26.64 -12.08 -4.13
C ILE A 444 26.85 -11.80 -2.63
N ALA A 445 26.20 -12.57 -1.77
CA ALA A 445 26.28 -12.42 -0.32
C ALA A 445 25.91 -13.72 0.39
N LYS A 446 26.25 -13.79 1.68
CA LYS A 446 25.95 -14.92 2.56
C LYS A 446 25.63 -14.47 3.98
N LYS A 447 24.80 -15.25 4.67
CA LYS A 447 24.49 -15.11 6.09
C LYS A 447 25.70 -15.53 6.94
N THR A 448 25.89 -14.88 8.08
CA THR A 448 26.86 -15.25 9.13
C THR A 448 26.32 -14.88 10.50
N ASN A 449 26.88 -15.46 11.57
CA ASN A 449 26.58 -15.00 12.93
C ASN A 449 27.25 -13.64 13.21
N VAL A 450 26.55 -12.73 13.88
CA VAL A 450 27.05 -11.39 14.24
C VAL A 450 28.33 -11.46 15.09
N ARG A 451 28.49 -12.49 15.93
CA ARG A 451 29.69 -12.70 16.77
C ARG A 451 30.97 -12.91 15.95
N ASN A 452 30.86 -13.24 14.67
CA ASN A 452 32.02 -13.40 13.79
C ASN A 452 32.62 -12.06 13.35
N PHE A 453 31.89 -10.96 13.51
CA PHE A 453 32.41 -9.63 13.19
C PHE A 453 33.32 -9.14 14.30
N LYS A 454 34.64 -9.09 14.03
CA LYS A 454 35.61 -8.42 14.89
C LYS A 454 35.77 -6.98 14.42
N SER A 455 35.31 -6.01 15.22
CA SER A 455 35.49 -4.60 14.88
C SER A 455 36.91 -4.15 15.20
N GLU A 456 37.76 -4.05 14.18
CA GLU A 456 39.09 -3.39 14.27
C GLU A 456 38.99 -1.91 14.70
N ASN A 457 37.77 -1.34 14.68
CA ASN A 457 37.51 0.05 15.01
C ASN A 457 36.98 0.26 16.42
N LEU A 458 36.87 -0.80 17.22
CA LEU A 458 36.44 -0.68 18.61
C LEU A 458 37.47 0.12 19.42
N LEU A 459 37.10 1.31 19.87
CA LEU A 459 37.95 2.16 20.71
C LEU A 459 37.76 1.82 22.19
N ALA A 460 36.51 1.62 22.61
CA ALA A 460 36.17 1.23 23.97
C ALA A 460 34.83 0.48 24.01
N GLU A 461 34.72 -0.50 24.91
CA GLU A 461 33.48 -1.22 25.22
C GLU A 461 33.41 -1.33 26.75
N LEU A 462 32.32 -0.83 27.30
CA LEU A 462 31.96 -0.84 28.71
C LEU A 462 30.51 -1.34 28.76
N THR A 463 30.31 -2.65 28.66
CA THR A 463 28.98 -3.28 28.56
C THR A 463 28.82 -4.33 29.65
N ARG A 464 27.59 -4.78 29.90
CA ARG A 464 27.26 -5.71 30.99
C ARG A 464 27.53 -5.10 32.36
N VAL A 465 27.20 -3.82 32.49
CA VAL A 465 27.38 -3.06 33.73
C VAL A 465 26.31 -3.49 34.73
N GLY A 466 26.75 -3.90 35.92
CA GLY A 466 25.88 -4.30 37.04
C GLY A 466 25.47 -3.11 37.92
N ASP A 467 24.86 -3.36 39.07
CA ASP A 467 24.39 -2.33 39.99
C ASP A 467 25.56 -1.56 40.65
N ASP A 468 25.34 -0.27 40.91
CA ASP A 468 26.28 0.64 41.62
C ASP A 468 27.69 0.71 41.01
N GLU A 469 27.82 0.45 39.70
CA GLU A 469 29.13 0.43 39.04
C GLU A 469 29.50 1.78 38.44
N HIS A 470 30.76 2.20 38.63
CA HIS A 470 31.36 3.29 37.86
C HIS A 470 32.60 2.80 37.11
N ILE A 471 32.38 2.33 35.89
CA ILE A 471 33.44 1.81 35.02
C ILE A 471 33.93 2.85 34.02
N ARG A 472 35.21 2.74 33.66
CA ARG A 472 35.85 3.68 32.73
C ARG A 472 36.93 3.03 31.91
N LYS A 473 37.15 3.52 30.69
CA LYS A 473 38.21 3.05 29.80
C LYS A 473 38.78 4.22 29.00
N GLN A 474 40.10 4.25 28.91
CA GLN A 474 40.82 5.25 28.14
C GLN A 474 40.98 4.80 26.69
N PHE A 475 40.90 5.75 25.76
CA PHE A 475 41.28 5.57 24.36
C PHE A 475 42.03 6.81 23.83
N VAL A 476 42.86 6.61 22.81
CA VAL A 476 43.70 7.65 22.22
C VAL A 476 43.34 7.85 20.77
N LEU A 477 43.27 9.12 20.35
CA LEU A 477 43.08 9.55 18.98
C LEU A 477 44.33 10.33 18.55
N ASP A 478 44.98 9.85 17.49
CA ASP A 478 46.19 10.44 16.90
C ASP A 478 45.88 11.56 15.89
N ARG A 479 44.63 11.67 15.47
CA ARG A 479 44.12 12.68 14.55
C ARG A 479 42.66 12.99 14.87
N GLU A 480 42.15 14.10 14.32
CA GLU A 480 40.72 14.39 14.33
C GLU A 480 39.95 13.17 13.76
N THR A 481 39.03 12.65 14.57
CA THR A 481 38.36 11.38 14.29
C THR A 481 36.87 11.51 14.60
N GLN A 482 36.04 11.12 13.64
CA GLN A 482 34.63 10.86 13.91
C GLN A 482 34.49 9.55 14.67
N ILE A 483 33.81 9.61 15.80
CA ILE A 483 33.48 8.43 16.60
C ILE A 483 31.98 8.24 16.66
N ARG A 484 31.56 6.97 16.66
CA ARG A 484 30.18 6.56 16.89
C ARG A 484 30.05 6.04 18.32
N ILE A 485 29.00 6.45 19.00
CA ILE A 485 28.69 6.10 20.38
C ILE A 485 27.36 5.36 20.38
N ASN A 486 27.38 4.09 20.82
CA ASN A 486 26.18 3.33 21.14
C ASN A 486 26.12 3.21 22.67
N ALA A 487 25.07 3.71 23.30
CA ALA A 487 24.89 3.56 24.75
C ALA A 487 23.45 3.16 25.10
N LEU A 488 23.31 2.24 26.05
CA LEU A 488 22.05 1.85 26.68
C LEU A 488 22.15 2.19 28.16
N GLY A 489 21.05 2.63 28.77
CA GLY A 489 20.97 2.91 30.21
C GLY A 489 19.56 3.27 30.67
N GLU A 490 19.37 3.48 31.97
CA GLU A 490 18.10 3.80 32.59
C GLU A 490 17.89 5.33 32.66
N GLY A 491 16.68 5.78 32.37
CA GLY A 491 16.25 7.13 32.68
C GLY A 491 14.74 7.28 32.64
N ASP A 492 14.21 8.23 33.42
CA ASP A 492 12.81 8.66 33.36
C ASP A 492 12.69 10.16 33.68
N TRP A 493 11.55 10.78 33.36
CA TRP A 493 11.26 12.18 33.67
C TRP A 493 12.33 13.21 33.23
N ASP A 494 12.93 12.99 32.04
CA ASP A 494 14.04 13.80 31.48
C ASP A 494 15.38 13.70 32.24
N GLU A 495 15.51 12.70 33.12
CA GLU A 495 16.74 12.37 33.84
C GLU A 495 17.29 11.01 33.40
N MET A 496 18.61 10.83 33.56
CA MET A 496 19.30 9.55 33.32
C MET A 496 19.90 9.10 34.65
N TYR A 497 19.68 7.84 35.00
CA TYR A 497 20.24 7.18 36.17
C TYR A 497 21.49 6.40 35.77
N ASP A 498 21.35 5.49 34.79
CA ASP A 498 22.50 4.81 34.19
C ASP A 498 22.88 5.46 32.87
N TYR A 499 24.11 5.92 32.74
CA TYR A 499 24.52 6.62 31.53
C TYR A 499 26.03 6.74 31.34
N GLY A 500 26.41 6.93 30.06
CA GLY A 500 27.78 7.19 29.67
C GLY A 500 28.12 8.67 29.41
N TRP A 501 29.40 9.01 29.54
CA TRP A 501 29.97 10.26 29.05
C TRP A 501 31.42 10.09 28.59
N ILE A 502 31.89 11.03 27.78
CA ILE A 502 33.28 11.08 27.31
C ILE A 502 33.93 12.36 27.84
N GLU A 503 35.09 12.21 28.44
CA GLU A 503 35.88 13.28 29.01
C GLU A 503 37.23 13.42 28.31
N ASN A 504 37.63 14.66 28.02
CA ASN A 504 38.97 14.95 27.49
C ASN A 504 39.96 15.07 28.65
N GLU A 505 40.92 14.16 28.74
CA GLU A 505 41.87 14.06 29.86
C GLU A 505 42.69 15.33 30.09
N ARG A 506 43.04 16.05 29.01
CA ARG A 506 43.85 17.27 29.11
C ARG A 506 43.09 18.43 29.75
N THR A 507 41.79 18.53 29.49
CA THR A 507 40.97 19.69 29.88
C THR A 507 39.97 19.39 31.00
N GLY A 508 39.72 18.12 31.33
CA GLY A 508 38.66 17.68 32.26
C GLY A 508 37.24 18.00 31.74
N ARG A 509 37.08 18.33 30.46
CA ARG A 509 35.77 18.69 29.90
C ARG A 509 35.03 17.45 29.42
N LYS A 510 33.76 17.32 29.83
CA LYS A 510 32.82 16.36 29.25
C LYS A 510 32.45 16.80 27.84
N VAL A 511 33.08 16.19 26.84
CA VAL A 511 32.88 16.50 25.42
C VAL A 511 31.61 15.86 24.86
N TRP A 512 31.08 14.85 25.54
CA TRP A 512 29.78 14.26 25.25
C TRP A 512 29.20 13.63 26.52
N ARG A 513 27.86 13.61 26.65
CA ARG A 513 27.11 12.95 27.73
C ARG A 513 25.77 12.46 27.19
N MET A 514 25.39 11.24 27.52
CA MET A 514 24.03 10.73 27.25
C MET A 514 23.01 11.54 28.06
N ARG A 515 21.90 11.90 27.42
CA ARG A 515 20.81 12.70 28.02
C ARG A 515 19.48 12.13 27.58
N TYR A 516 18.52 12.03 28.50
CA TYR A 516 17.22 11.42 28.26
C TYR A 516 16.55 11.92 26.97
N ARG A 517 16.38 13.24 26.81
CA ARG A 517 15.82 13.87 25.60
C ARG A 517 16.48 13.50 24.26
N ASN A 518 17.70 12.95 24.26
CA ASN A 518 18.43 12.55 23.05
C ASN A 518 18.44 11.02 22.85
N THR A 519 17.65 10.28 23.62
CA THR A 519 17.58 8.82 23.60
C THR A 519 16.24 8.33 23.05
N ASP A 520 16.26 7.13 22.47
CA ASP A 520 15.08 6.36 22.11
C ASP A 520 14.78 5.31 23.20
N HIS A 521 13.59 4.69 23.16
CA HIS A 521 13.25 3.56 24.04
C HIS A 521 14.01 2.30 23.63
N ALA A 522 14.66 1.64 24.59
CA ALA A 522 15.54 0.48 24.37
C ALA A 522 14.88 -0.89 24.60
N GLY A 523 13.55 -0.92 24.78
CA GLY A 523 12.78 -2.16 24.98
C GLY A 523 12.49 -2.48 26.44
N GLY A 524 11.55 -3.39 26.68
CA GLY A 524 11.08 -3.70 28.03
C GLY A 524 10.44 -2.49 28.72
N ALA A 525 10.93 -2.15 29.92
CA ALA A 525 10.40 -1.05 30.71
C ALA A 525 10.67 0.32 30.06
N LYS A 526 9.71 1.25 30.18
CA LYS A 526 9.77 2.63 29.62
C LYS A 526 11.07 3.39 29.95
N LYS A 527 11.68 3.04 31.08
CA LYS A 527 12.90 3.62 31.62
C LYS A 527 14.17 3.16 30.88
N ASN A 528 14.10 2.13 30.04
CA ASN A 528 15.21 1.67 29.21
C ASN A 528 15.42 2.61 28.04
N ARG A 529 16.62 3.22 27.98
CA ARG A 529 16.98 4.24 27.01
C ARG A 529 18.17 3.79 26.17
N GLU A 530 18.15 4.10 24.88
CA GLU A 530 19.27 3.86 23.96
C GLU A 530 19.63 5.14 23.19
N ILE A 531 20.91 5.29 22.84
CA ILE A 531 21.37 6.31 21.91
C ILE A 531 22.42 5.73 20.96
N ASP A 532 22.33 6.12 19.70
CA ASP A 532 23.29 5.84 18.63
C ASP A 532 23.60 7.17 17.93
N THR A 533 24.80 7.70 18.16
CA THR A 533 25.17 9.04 17.69
C THR A 533 26.62 9.12 17.22
N ILE A 534 26.92 10.12 16.39
CA ILE A 534 28.26 10.39 15.88
C ILE A 534 28.69 11.78 16.32
N ILE A 535 29.91 11.87 16.85
CA ILE A 535 30.57 13.15 17.16
C ILE A 535 31.98 13.17 16.56
N THR A 536 32.52 14.36 16.35
CA THR A 536 33.93 14.54 15.96
C THR A 536 34.73 14.91 17.20
N LEU A 537 35.83 14.20 17.42
CA LEU A 537 36.81 14.51 18.47
C LEU A 537 38.14 14.87 17.85
N GLU A 538 38.76 15.91 18.38
CA GLU A 538 40.13 16.30 18.09
C GLU A 538 41.14 15.20 18.50
N PRO A 539 42.40 15.26 18.01
CA PRO A 539 43.46 14.41 18.53
C PRO A 539 43.62 14.60 20.05
N GLY A 540 43.77 13.50 20.78
CA GLY A 540 43.97 13.54 22.22
C GLY A 540 43.66 12.23 22.92
N THR A 541 43.81 12.26 24.24
CA THR A 541 43.46 11.16 25.13
C THR A 541 42.11 11.45 25.77
N TYR A 542 41.24 10.45 25.72
CA TYR A 542 39.87 10.53 26.22
C TYR A 542 39.59 9.37 27.15
N THR A 543 38.76 9.60 28.15
CA THR A 543 38.19 8.52 28.97
C THR A 543 36.69 8.48 28.75
N VAL A 544 36.20 7.30 28.39
CA VAL A 544 34.78 7.01 28.45
C VAL A 544 34.46 6.48 29.84
N HIS A 545 33.36 6.99 30.39
CA HIS A 545 32.79 6.56 31.66
C HIS A 545 31.40 6.01 31.42
N TYR A 546 30.99 5.09 32.27
CA TYR A 546 29.61 4.66 32.43
C TYR A 546 29.33 4.46 33.92
N ILE A 547 28.19 4.96 34.38
CA ILE A 547 27.72 4.79 35.75
C ILE A 547 26.34 4.13 35.74
N SER A 548 26.07 3.28 36.73
CA SER A 548 24.75 2.70 37.03
C SER A 548 24.36 2.89 38.50
N ASP A 549 23.06 2.82 38.78
CA ASP A 549 22.50 2.81 40.14
C ASP A 549 22.08 1.40 40.60
N ASP A 550 21.20 1.30 41.62
CA ASP A 550 21.04 0.11 42.46
C ASP A 550 19.91 -0.85 42.05
N SER A 551 19.19 -0.61 40.95
CA SER A 551 17.92 -1.31 40.74
C SER A 551 17.60 -1.80 39.34
N HIS A 552 18.37 -1.46 38.30
CA HIS A 552 18.05 -1.89 36.93
C HIS A 552 19.28 -2.01 36.03
N SER A 553 20.02 -3.10 36.21
CA SER A 553 21.28 -3.29 35.50
C SER A 553 21.40 -4.67 34.87
N TYR A 554 22.52 -4.91 34.18
CA TYR A 554 22.74 -6.17 33.49
C TYR A 554 22.66 -7.37 34.44
N ALA A 555 21.75 -8.29 34.12
CA ALA A 555 21.46 -9.51 34.87
C ALA A 555 20.72 -9.31 36.21
N ASP A 556 20.33 -8.09 36.57
CA ASP A 556 19.46 -7.79 37.72
C ASP A 556 18.46 -6.66 37.39
N TRP A 557 17.33 -7.05 36.78
CA TRP A 557 16.34 -6.10 36.29
C TRP A 557 15.12 -6.03 37.22
N ASN A 558 14.86 -4.87 37.87
CA ASN A 558 13.62 -4.67 38.64
C ASN A 558 12.34 -4.52 37.79
N ALA A 559 12.46 -4.52 36.46
CA ALA A 559 11.38 -4.44 35.50
C ALA A 559 11.79 -5.16 34.20
N SER A 560 10.94 -5.17 33.17
CA SER A 560 11.28 -5.79 31.89
C SER A 560 12.58 -5.21 31.32
N ALA A 561 13.52 -6.10 30.98
CA ALA A 561 14.85 -5.78 30.53
C ALA A 561 14.87 -5.09 29.14
N PRO A 562 15.93 -4.32 28.81
CA PRO A 562 16.11 -3.78 27.45
C PRO A 562 16.36 -4.90 26.44
N TYR A 563 16.05 -4.65 25.18
CA TYR A 563 16.24 -5.59 24.07
C TYR A 563 17.66 -6.15 23.94
N LYS A 564 18.67 -5.36 24.32
CA LYS A 564 20.09 -5.74 24.26
C LYS A 564 20.71 -5.69 25.64
N GLU A 565 20.20 -6.51 26.54
CA GLU A 565 20.69 -6.63 27.93
C GLU A 565 22.22 -6.64 28.01
N ASN A 566 22.86 -7.48 27.20
CA ASN A 566 24.31 -7.63 27.16
C ASN A 566 25.09 -6.40 26.64
N LYS A 567 24.38 -5.35 26.20
CA LYS A 567 24.90 -4.05 25.77
C LYS A 567 24.55 -2.92 26.73
N TRP A 568 23.91 -3.19 27.87
CA TRP A 568 23.75 -2.21 28.95
C TRP A 568 25.12 -1.62 29.30
N GLY A 569 25.28 -0.31 29.10
CA GLY A 569 26.61 0.29 29.00
C GLY A 569 26.83 1.20 27.78
N ILE A 570 28.10 1.41 27.41
CA ILE A 570 28.54 2.27 26.31
C ILE A 570 29.64 1.60 25.46
N THR A 571 29.50 1.70 24.15
CA THR A 571 30.48 1.23 23.17
C THR A 571 30.84 2.35 22.20
N ILE A 572 32.14 2.52 21.95
CA ILE A 572 32.69 3.57 21.07
C ILE A 572 33.45 2.94 19.92
N PHE A 573 33.10 3.36 18.71
CA PHE A 573 33.74 2.95 17.48
C PHE A 573 34.39 4.13 16.77
N ARG A 574 35.52 3.89 16.11
CA ARG A 574 36.06 4.78 15.08
C ARG A 574 35.19 4.68 13.82
N VAL A 575 34.76 5.82 13.28
CA VAL A 575 34.08 5.85 11.98
C VAL A 575 35.14 5.85 10.89
N VAL A 576 35.21 4.76 10.11
CA VAL A 576 36.09 4.68 8.94
C VAL A 576 35.39 5.33 7.76
N ARG A 577 36.09 6.27 7.10
CA ARG A 577 35.67 6.89 5.85
C ARG A 577 35.73 5.89 4.69
#